data_AF-A0A5E4JU80-F1
#
_entry.id   AF-A0A5E4JU80-F1
#
_cell.length_a   1.000
_cell.length_b   1.000
_cell.length_c   1.000
_cell.angle_alpha   90.00
_cell.angle_beta   90.00
_cell.angle_gamma   90.00
#
_symmetry.space_group_name_H-M   'P 1'
#
loop_
_entity.id
_entity.type
_entity.pdbx_description
1 polymer ?
#
loop_
_entity_poly.entity_id
_entity_poly.type
_entity_poly.pdbx_seq_one_letter_code
_entity_poly.pdbx_strand_id
1 'polypeptide(L)'
;MKKVWLLLLLIPLVSAYSISDWPSFFVKDGKFSALYVIAEEAPALDVVSATVISTSLAKYENVTTEIGTSKLDTEIADITVKNAIVIGSPCDNRAAYQLMAGPEPCNKDLAGSVGYIKLFENNGKVQLLVTGISEKDRHAAAKFLANANLKIVTSKDFVVNSNSGSVPLYFEKKNQSMNVSVNKTVVSALPVSVSNVSSNVSTEKNLSSPSRVSKARPGPYQPLEELPQQKGFWSRLWGWLSSLFW
;
A
#
# COMPACT_ATOMS: atom_id res chain seq x y z
N MET A 1 44.11 -46.54 -9.96
CA MET A 1 43.61 -45.73 -8.83
C MET A 1 42.54 -44.79 -9.35
N LYS A 2 41.25 -45.06 -9.10
CA LYS A 2 40.12 -44.22 -9.54
C LYS A 2 39.73 -43.27 -8.40
N LYS A 3 40.02 -41.97 -8.55
CA LYS A 3 39.55 -40.92 -7.65
C LYS A 3 38.05 -40.72 -7.89
N VAL A 4 37.22 -41.27 -7.01
CA VAL A 4 35.78 -40.98 -6.98
C VAL A 4 35.63 -39.57 -6.39
N TRP A 5 35.32 -38.61 -7.25
CA TRP A 5 35.02 -37.24 -6.85
C TRP A 5 33.57 -37.23 -6.32
N LEU A 6 33.42 -37.19 -5.00
CA LEU A 6 32.14 -37.10 -4.32
C LEU A 6 31.58 -35.68 -4.55
N LEU A 7 30.74 -35.52 -5.57
CA LEU A 7 30.06 -34.27 -5.87
C LEU A 7 28.94 -34.06 -4.83
N LEU A 8 29.24 -33.33 -3.75
CA LEU A 8 28.28 -32.97 -2.71
C LEU A 8 27.30 -31.92 -3.29
N LEU A 9 26.10 -32.38 -3.66
CA LEU A 9 25.03 -31.54 -4.20
C LEU A 9 24.46 -30.66 -3.07
N LEU A 10 24.90 -29.40 -2.99
CA LEU A 10 24.33 -28.38 -2.12
C LEU A 10 22.93 -27.99 -2.64
N ILE A 11 21.90 -28.62 -2.09
CA ILE A 11 20.50 -28.23 -2.36
C ILE A 11 20.23 -26.98 -1.51
N PRO A 12 19.88 -25.82 -2.10
CA PRO A 12 19.49 -24.65 -1.34
C PRO A 12 18.17 -24.93 -0.61
N LEU A 13 18.18 -24.84 0.71
CA LEU A 13 16.98 -24.86 1.54
C LEU A 13 16.25 -23.53 1.33
N VAL A 14 15.13 -23.57 0.62
CA VAL A 14 14.23 -22.42 0.49
C VAL A 14 13.40 -22.36 1.77
N SER A 15 13.78 -21.48 2.70
CA SER A 15 12.94 -21.18 3.87
C SER A 15 11.71 -20.41 3.40
N ALA A 16 10.53 -21.00 3.56
CA ALA A 16 9.27 -20.31 3.30
C ALA A 16 8.96 -19.39 4.48
N TYR A 17 8.82 -18.09 4.21
CA TYR A 17 8.43 -17.14 5.25
C TYR A 17 6.92 -17.22 5.51
N SER A 18 6.55 -16.95 6.75
CA SER A 18 5.16 -16.82 7.21
C SER A 18 4.93 -15.47 7.87
N ILE A 19 3.66 -15.08 8.06
CA ILE A 19 3.34 -13.84 8.79
C ILE A 19 3.84 -13.90 10.25
N SER A 20 3.92 -15.10 10.85
CA SER A 20 4.44 -15.28 12.20
C SER A 20 5.90 -14.86 12.37
N ASP A 21 6.66 -14.81 11.28
CA ASP A 21 8.07 -14.39 11.29
C ASP A 21 8.23 -12.87 11.31
N TRP A 22 7.15 -12.08 11.28
CA TRP A 22 7.22 -10.62 11.33
C TRP A 22 7.82 -10.11 12.65
N PRO A 23 8.70 -9.09 12.63
CA PRO A 23 9.24 -8.37 11.47
C PRO A 23 10.59 -8.92 10.97
N SER A 24 11.01 -10.11 11.39
CA SER A 24 12.38 -10.61 11.25
C SER A 24 12.88 -10.65 9.79
N PHE A 25 12.02 -10.99 8.82
CA PHE A 25 12.39 -11.02 7.41
C PHE A 25 12.70 -9.64 6.81
N PHE A 26 12.37 -8.54 7.50
CA PHE A 26 12.78 -7.19 7.14
C PHE A 26 13.91 -6.65 8.00
N VAL A 27 14.38 -7.39 9.01
CA VAL A 27 15.46 -6.95 9.88
C VAL A 27 16.72 -7.72 9.55
N LYS A 28 17.77 -6.99 9.13
CA LYS A 28 19.09 -7.55 8.88
C LYS A 28 20.12 -6.78 9.71
N ASP A 29 20.93 -7.50 10.50
CA ASP A 29 21.97 -6.90 11.34
C ASP A 29 21.43 -5.81 12.29
N GLY A 30 20.22 -6.01 12.82
CA GLY A 30 19.53 -5.03 13.68
C GLY A 30 19.03 -3.77 12.95
N LYS A 31 19.00 -3.79 11.61
CA LYS A 31 18.50 -2.69 10.78
C LYS A 31 17.28 -3.13 10.00
N PHE A 32 16.22 -2.33 10.09
CA PHE A 32 15.04 -2.53 9.26
C PHE A 32 15.35 -2.11 7.82
N SER A 33 15.12 -3.02 6.86
CA SER A 33 15.47 -2.86 5.44
C SER A 33 14.29 -3.21 4.54
N ALA A 34 13.25 -2.37 4.59
CA ALA A 34 12.13 -2.40 3.66
C ALA A 34 11.65 -0.98 3.34
N LEU A 35 11.06 -0.84 2.16
CA LEU A 35 10.41 0.40 1.72
C LEU A 35 8.94 0.40 2.15
N TYR A 36 8.41 1.55 2.56
CA TYR A 36 6.96 1.73 2.64
C TYR A 36 6.47 2.22 1.28
N VAL A 37 5.51 1.51 0.68
CA VAL A 37 4.98 1.85 -0.64
C VAL A 37 3.51 2.19 -0.51
N ILE A 38 3.18 3.44 -0.83
CA ILE A 38 1.84 4.01 -0.71
C ILE A 38 1.43 4.53 -2.08
N ALA A 39 0.15 4.50 -2.41
CA ALA A 39 -0.33 5.05 -3.68
C ALA A 39 -0.11 6.57 -3.77
N GLU A 40 0.15 7.08 -4.98
CA GLU A 40 0.22 8.53 -5.25
C GLU A 40 -1.08 9.26 -4.83
N GLU A 41 -2.24 8.62 -5.04
CA GLU A 41 -3.56 9.14 -4.65
C GLU A 41 -4.09 8.50 -3.36
N ALA A 42 -3.22 7.96 -2.50
CA ALA A 42 -3.65 7.29 -1.28
C ALA A 42 -4.42 8.23 -0.33
N PRO A 43 -5.47 7.74 0.35
CA PRO A 43 -6.11 8.50 1.42
C PRO A 43 -5.12 8.73 2.58
N ALA A 44 -5.28 9.84 3.30
CA ALA A 44 -4.39 10.21 4.40
C ALA A 44 -4.26 9.11 5.48
N LEU A 45 -5.30 8.29 5.65
CA LEU A 45 -5.30 7.20 6.62
C LEU A 45 -4.31 6.07 6.25
N ASP A 46 -3.94 5.91 4.99
CA ASP A 46 -2.90 4.94 4.59
C ASP A 46 -1.51 5.40 5.04
N VAL A 47 -1.22 6.70 4.99
CA VAL A 47 0.02 7.29 5.54
C VAL A 47 0.08 7.12 7.06
N VAL A 48 -1.04 7.34 7.73
CA VAL A 48 -1.16 7.06 9.17
C VAL A 48 -0.93 5.57 9.45
N SER A 49 -1.44 4.68 8.60
CA SER A 49 -1.25 3.23 8.72
C SER A 49 0.23 2.83 8.58
N ALA A 50 0.95 3.42 7.63
CA ALA A 50 2.40 3.25 7.50
C ALA A 50 3.14 3.70 8.76
N THR A 51 2.73 4.83 9.33
CA THR A 51 3.29 5.37 10.57
C THR A 51 3.03 4.45 11.77
N VAL A 52 1.83 3.89 11.89
CA VAL A 52 1.50 2.91 12.94
C VAL A 52 2.38 1.68 12.85
N ILE A 53 2.61 1.14 11.65
CA ILE A 53 3.51 0.00 11.45
C ILE A 53 4.94 0.40 11.82
N SER A 54 5.44 1.52 11.30
CA SER A 54 6.80 1.99 11.55
C SER A 54 7.08 2.22 13.04
N THR A 55 6.20 2.91 13.75
CA THR A 55 6.32 3.15 15.19
C THR A 55 6.24 1.87 16.02
N SER A 56 5.53 0.83 15.54
CA SER A 56 5.51 -0.47 16.21
C SER A 56 6.86 -1.20 16.13
N LEU A 57 7.63 -0.99 15.06
CA LEU A 57 8.95 -1.60 14.88
C LEU A 57 9.97 -1.06 15.88
N ALA A 58 9.82 0.20 16.30
CA ALA A 58 10.67 0.80 17.33
C ALA A 58 10.53 0.14 18.71
N LYS A 59 9.50 -0.70 18.92
CA LYS A 59 9.33 -1.48 20.16
C LYS A 59 10.25 -2.71 20.22
N TYR A 60 10.82 -3.14 19.09
CA TYR A 60 11.70 -4.30 19.06
C TYR A 60 13.12 -3.88 19.46
N GLU A 61 13.64 -4.50 20.51
CA GLU A 61 15.00 -4.28 20.97
C GLU A 61 15.99 -4.58 19.83
N ASN A 62 16.94 -3.67 19.61
CA ASN A 62 17.96 -3.77 18.56
C ASN A 62 17.46 -3.62 17.11
N VAL A 63 16.25 -3.11 16.89
CA VAL A 63 15.81 -2.72 15.54
C VAL A 63 15.94 -1.20 15.37
N THR A 64 16.85 -0.79 14.51
CA THR A 64 16.98 0.60 14.07
C THR A 64 16.17 0.81 12.79
N THR A 65 15.24 1.75 12.84
CA THR A 65 14.41 2.14 11.68
C THR A 65 15.05 3.33 10.97
N GLU A 66 15.40 3.18 9.70
CA GLU A 66 15.77 4.32 8.87
C GLU A 66 14.51 5.13 8.53
N ILE A 67 14.47 6.39 8.96
CA ILE A 67 13.40 7.32 8.62
C ILE A 67 13.57 7.73 7.16
N GLY A 68 12.46 7.80 6.40
CA GLY A 68 12.47 8.29 5.02
C GLY A 68 12.55 7.20 3.94
N THR A 69 12.28 5.95 4.28
CA THR A 69 12.20 4.82 3.33
C THR A 69 10.86 4.72 2.58
N SER A 70 10.00 5.73 2.72
CA SER A 70 8.71 5.78 2.03
C SER A 70 8.87 6.18 0.57
N LYS A 71 8.13 5.50 -0.31
CA LYS A 71 8.07 5.71 -1.76
C LYS A 71 6.64 5.67 -2.25
N LEU A 72 6.35 6.46 -3.28
CA LEU A 72 5.10 6.35 -4.02
C LEU A 72 5.15 5.12 -4.92
N ASP A 73 3.99 4.51 -5.17
CA ASP A 73 3.86 3.39 -6.10
C ASP A 73 4.27 3.76 -7.54
N THR A 74 4.15 5.04 -7.93
CA THR A 74 4.60 5.55 -9.22
C THR A 74 6.13 5.72 -9.34
N GLU A 75 6.84 5.83 -8.21
CA GLU A 75 8.32 5.86 -8.19
C GLU A 75 8.94 4.45 -8.32
N ILE A 76 8.13 3.40 -8.22
CA ILE A 76 8.59 2.01 -8.25
C ILE A 76 8.14 1.36 -9.56
N ALA A 77 9.11 0.98 -10.39
CA ALA A 77 8.85 0.28 -11.64
C ALA A 77 8.37 -1.16 -11.40
N ASP A 78 9.08 -1.88 -10.51
CA ASP A 78 8.82 -3.28 -10.17
C ASP A 78 8.95 -3.49 -8.66
N ILE A 79 7.83 -3.84 -8.02
CA ILE A 79 7.78 -4.12 -6.58
C ILE A 79 8.38 -5.48 -6.21
N THR A 80 8.41 -6.43 -7.13
CA THR A 80 8.82 -7.82 -6.87
C THR A 80 10.31 -7.96 -6.59
N VAL A 81 11.11 -6.97 -6.99
CA VAL A 81 12.57 -6.91 -6.77
C VAL A 81 12.96 -6.11 -5.52
N LYS A 82 12.00 -5.70 -4.69
CA LYS A 82 12.22 -4.90 -3.48
C LYS A 82 11.69 -5.60 -2.23
N ASN A 83 12.34 -5.37 -1.09
CA ASN A 83 11.72 -5.64 0.20
C ASN A 83 10.79 -4.46 0.51
N ALA A 84 9.50 -4.72 0.66
CA ALA A 84 8.53 -3.64 0.76
C ALA A 84 7.32 -4.00 1.63
N ILE A 85 6.80 -2.98 2.31
CA ILE A 85 5.48 -2.98 2.93
C ILE A 85 4.59 -2.10 2.06
N VAL A 86 3.70 -2.73 1.31
CA VAL A 86 2.77 -2.04 0.41
C VAL A 86 1.45 -1.82 1.16
N ILE A 87 0.98 -0.57 1.21
CA ILE A 87 -0.27 -0.21 1.85
C ILE A 87 -1.16 0.43 0.79
N GLY A 88 -2.27 -0.22 0.48
CA GLY A 88 -3.16 0.26 -0.58
C GLY A 88 -4.13 -0.79 -1.09
N SER A 89 -5.10 -0.35 -1.88
CA SER A 89 -5.96 -1.23 -2.66
C SER A 89 -5.31 -1.50 -4.01
N PRO A 90 -5.44 -2.70 -4.59
CA PRO A 90 -5.04 -2.94 -5.99
C PRO A 90 -5.74 -2.00 -7.00
N CYS A 91 -6.81 -1.30 -6.62
CA CYS A 91 -7.50 -0.34 -7.49
C CYS A 91 -6.83 1.03 -7.57
N ASP A 92 -6.14 1.46 -6.50
CA ASP A 92 -5.51 2.78 -6.38
C ASP A 92 -3.98 2.70 -6.25
N ASN A 93 -3.42 1.51 -6.00
CA ASN A 93 -2.00 1.27 -5.79
C ASN A 93 -1.47 0.24 -6.81
N ARG A 94 -0.62 0.69 -7.74
CA ARG A 94 0.01 -0.15 -8.78
C ARG A 94 0.84 -1.28 -8.21
N ALA A 95 1.57 -1.03 -7.13
CA ALA A 95 2.40 -2.05 -6.48
C ALA A 95 1.53 -3.16 -5.87
N ALA A 96 0.40 -2.80 -5.25
CA ALA A 96 -0.57 -3.78 -4.75
C ALA A 96 -1.20 -4.58 -5.91
N TYR A 97 -1.55 -3.92 -7.01
CA TYR A 97 -2.08 -4.57 -8.22
C TYR A 97 -1.09 -5.60 -8.80
N GLN A 98 0.19 -5.23 -8.91
CA GLN A 98 1.26 -6.14 -9.36
C GLN A 98 1.41 -7.36 -8.44
N LEU A 99 1.44 -7.15 -7.12
CA LEU A 99 1.56 -8.24 -6.15
C LEU A 99 0.38 -9.22 -6.21
N MET A 100 -0.82 -8.72 -6.49
CA MET A 100 -2.03 -9.53 -6.65
C MET A 100 -2.22 -10.13 -8.06
N ALA A 101 -1.18 -10.06 -8.90
CA ALA A 101 -1.20 -10.55 -10.28
C ALA A 101 -2.29 -9.93 -11.16
N GLY A 102 -2.57 -8.64 -10.96
CA GLY A 102 -3.48 -7.85 -11.77
C GLY A 102 -4.93 -8.36 -11.79
N PRO A 103 -5.61 -8.40 -10.64
CA PRO A 103 -6.98 -8.90 -10.58
C PRO A 103 -7.94 -8.02 -11.39
N GLU A 104 -8.88 -8.63 -12.12
CA GLU A 104 -9.97 -7.94 -12.81
C GLU A 104 -11.35 -8.51 -12.37
N PRO A 105 -12.26 -7.68 -11.81
CA PRO A 105 -12.02 -6.30 -11.37
C PRO A 105 -10.94 -6.23 -10.27
N CYS A 106 -10.29 -5.08 -10.10
CA CYS A 106 -9.19 -4.88 -9.14
C CYS A 106 -9.52 -5.34 -7.71
N ASN A 107 -10.79 -5.30 -7.30
CA ASN A 107 -11.26 -5.70 -5.97
C ASN A 107 -11.91 -7.10 -5.90
N LYS A 108 -11.77 -7.96 -6.92
CA LYS A 108 -12.48 -9.26 -6.99
C LYS A 108 -12.22 -10.18 -5.78
N ASP A 109 -11.05 -10.06 -5.17
CA ASP A 109 -10.60 -10.90 -4.06
C ASP A 109 -10.72 -10.21 -2.70
N LEU A 110 -11.42 -9.06 -2.64
CA LEU A 110 -11.57 -8.28 -1.41
C LEU A 110 -13.04 -8.29 -0.96
N ALA A 111 -13.27 -8.85 0.23
CA ALA A 111 -14.54 -8.73 0.94
C ALA A 111 -14.66 -7.38 1.67
N GLY A 112 -15.91 -6.92 1.85
CA GLY A 112 -16.23 -5.73 2.63
C GLY A 112 -16.02 -5.92 4.12
N SER A 113 -15.77 -4.83 4.83
CA SER A 113 -15.50 -4.75 6.27
C SER A 113 -14.31 -5.59 6.74
N VAL A 114 -13.34 -5.81 5.85
CA VAL A 114 -12.22 -6.71 6.09
C VAL A 114 -10.94 -6.10 5.51
N GLY A 115 -9.90 -6.06 6.34
CA GLY A 115 -8.53 -5.80 5.92
C GLY A 115 -7.75 -7.10 5.76
N TYR A 116 -6.79 -7.12 4.85
CA TYR A 116 -5.96 -8.27 4.52
C TYR A 116 -4.50 -7.95 4.75
N ILE A 117 -3.76 -8.93 5.26
CA ILE A 117 -2.31 -8.93 5.35
C ILE A 117 -1.86 -10.13 4.51
N LYS A 118 -1.12 -9.87 3.43
CA LYS A 118 -0.65 -10.90 2.50
C LYS A 118 0.87 -10.82 2.35
N LEU A 119 1.53 -11.97 2.44
CA LEU A 119 2.97 -12.11 2.33
C LEU A 119 3.32 -12.72 0.99
N PHE A 120 4.15 -12.02 0.22
CA PHE A 120 4.66 -12.45 -1.07
C PHE A 120 6.18 -12.62 -0.99
N GLU A 121 6.66 -13.61 -1.73
CA GLU A 121 8.09 -13.88 -1.89
C GLU A 121 8.39 -13.96 -3.38
N ASN A 122 9.11 -12.96 -3.89
CA ASN A 122 9.47 -12.86 -5.30
C ASN A 122 10.95 -12.58 -5.42
N ASN A 123 11.66 -13.33 -6.27
CA ASN A 123 13.08 -13.08 -6.56
C ASN A 123 13.98 -13.00 -5.30
N GLY A 124 13.67 -13.79 -4.26
CA GLY A 124 14.38 -13.75 -2.97
C GLY A 124 14.16 -12.47 -2.16
N LYS A 125 13.12 -11.69 -2.49
CA LYS A 125 12.65 -10.51 -1.77
C LYS A 125 11.29 -10.78 -1.17
N VAL A 126 11.01 -10.10 -0.07
CA VAL A 126 9.75 -10.26 0.67
C VAL A 126 8.91 -9.01 0.50
N GLN A 127 7.63 -9.16 0.15
CA GLN A 127 6.68 -8.06 0.12
C GLN A 127 5.52 -8.36 1.06
N LEU A 128 5.18 -7.41 1.92
CA LEU A 128 4.02 -7.49 2.79
C LEU A 128 2.97 -6.50 2.31
N LEU A 129 1.84 -7.00 1.84
CA LEU A 129 0.72 -6.20 1.40
C LEU A 129 -0.30 -6.05 2.53
N VAL A 130 -0.61 -4.81 2.89
CA VAL A 130 -1.74 -4.43 3.75
C VAL A 130 -2.81 -3.80 2.86
N THR A 131 -3.91 -4.52 2.65
CA THR A 131 -4.95 -4.12 1.70
C THR A 131 -6.37 -4.27 2.27
N GLY A 132 -7.36 -3.77 1.55
CA GLY A 132 -8.78 -3.74 1.94
C GLY A 132 -9.58 -2.83 1.01
N ILE A 133 -10.91 -2.93 1.03
CA ILE A 133 -11.76 -2.09 0.17
C ILE A 133 -11.70 -0.64 0.61
N SER A 134 -11.82 -0.38 1.91
CA SER A 134 -11.77 0.97 2.46
C SER A 134 -10.45 1.26 3.17
N GLU A 135 -10.11 2.53 3.29
CA GLU A 135 -9.02 3.02 4.16
C GLU A 135 -9.14 2.55 5.62
N LYS A 136 -10.37 2.41 6.15
CA LYS A 136 -10.60 1.90 7.51
C LYS A 136 -10.22 0.42 7.63
N ASP A 137 -10.48 -0.36 6.59
CA ASP A 137 -10.10 -1.78 6.52
C ASP A 137 -8.58 -1.94 6.53
N ARG A 138 -7.90 -1.19 5.66
CA ARG A 138 -6.43 -1.12 5.59
C ARG A 138 -5.82 -0.71 6.93
N HIS A 139 -6.40 0.31 7.56
CA HIS A 139 -5.94 0.79 8.87
C HIS A 139 -6.14 -0.22 10.00
N ALA A 140 -7.26 -0.95 10.00
CA ALA A 140 -7.49 -2.03 10.95
C ALA A 140 -6.45 -3.15 10.80
N ALA A 141 -6.14 -3.56 9.56
CA ALA A 141 -5.09 -4.52 9.29
C ALA A 141 -3.70 -4.03 9.73
N ALA A 142 -3.35 -2.77 9.47
CA ALA A 142 -2.11 -2.17 9.94
C ALA A 142 -2.01 -2.14 11.48
N LYS A 143 -3.10 -1.78 12.17
CA LYS A 143 -3.17 -1.81 13.64
C LYS A 143 -3.02 -3.22 14.20
N PHE A 144 -3.61 -4.22 13.53
CA PHE A 144 -3.44 -5.62 13.90
C PHE A 144 -1.97 -6.02 13.76
N LEU A 145 -1.35 -5.75 12.61
CA LEU A 145 0.07 -6.06 12.37
C LEU A 145 1.00 -5.40 13.42
N ALA A 146 0.69 -4.17 13.83
CA ALA A 146 1.48 -3.41 14.79
C ALA A 146 1.36 -3.88 16.26
N ASN A 147 0.28 -4.59 16.63
CA ASN A 147 -0.03 -4.90 18.03
C ASN A 147 -0.26 -6.39 18.32
N ALA A 148 -0.52 -7.21 17.30
CA ALA A 148 -0.88 -8.61 17.49
C ALA A 148 0.34 -9.50 17.76
N ASN A 149 0.13 -10.54 18.55
CA ASN A 149 1.08 -11.64 18.65
C ASN A 149 0.89 -12.57 17.43
N LEU A 150 1.69 -12.34 16.39
CA LEU A 150 1.57 -13.05 15.11
C LEU A 150 2.06 -14.50 15.16
N LYS A 151 2.59 -14.99 16.29
CA LYS A 151 3.11 -16.36 16.46
C LYS A 151 2.12 -17.47 16.08
N ILE A 152 0.82 -17.17 16.06
CA ILE A 152 -0.24 -18.12 15.72
C ILE A 152 -0.50 -18.17 14.20
N VAL A 153 -0.08 -17.15 13.45
CA VAL A 153 -0.39 -17.00 12.03
C VAL A 153 0.69 -17.66 11.17
N THR A 154 0.51 -18.95 10.89
CA THR A 154 1.43 -19.73 10.05
C THR A 154 1.17 -19.56 8.55
N SER A 155 0.08 -18.90 8.17
CA SER A 155 -0.29 -18.65 6.77
C SER A 155 0.42 -17.42 6.21
N LYS A 156 0.52 -17.37 4.87
CA LYS A 156 0.95 -16.18 4.11
C LYS A 156 -0.14 -15.12 4.00
N ASP A 157 -1.38 -15.51 4.23
CA ASP A 157 -2.55 -14.64 4.15
C ASP A 157 -3.25 -14.62 5.50
N PHE A 158 -3.58 -13.42 5.98
CA PHE A 158 -4.35 -13.21 7.20
C PHE A 158 -5.42 -12.15 6.98
N VAL A 159 -6.54 -12.35 7.67
CA VAL A 159 -7.77 -11.58 7.48
C VAL A 159 -8.16 -10.92 8.79
N VAL A 160 -8.37 -9.60 8.76
CA VAL A 160 -8.70 -8.77 9.92
C VAL A 160 -10.08 -8.18 9.72
N ASN A 161 -11.02 -8.50 10.59
CA ASN A 161 -12.33 -7.84 10.59
C ASN A 161 -12.19 -6.41 11.11
N SER A 162 -12.62 -5.43 10.31
CA SER A 162 -12.56 -4.01 10.65
C SER A 162 -13.87 -3.46 11.20
N ASN A 163 -14.99 -4.16 10.98
CA ASN A 163 -16.36 -3.67 11.18
C ASN A 163 -16.60 -2.28 10.56
N SER A 164 -15.92 -1.95 9.46
CA SER A 164 -16.00 -0.62 8.85
C SER A 164 -17.34 -0.32 8.17
N GLY A 165 -18.12 -1.36 7.87
CA GLY A 165 -19.34 -1.26 7.06
C GLY A 165 -19.07 -1.12 5.55
N SER A 166 -17.82 -1.29 5.09
CA SER A 166 -17.52 -1.24 3.66
C SER A 166 -18.17 -2.41 2.93
N VAL A 167 -18.65 -2.15 1.71
CA VAL A 167 -19.27 -3.15 0.82
C VAL A 167 -18.49 -3.24 -0.49
N PRO A 168 -18.35 -4.43 -1.11
CA PRO A 168 -17.71 -4.54 -2.42
C PRO A 168 -18.55 -3.87 -3.50
N LEU A 169 -17.89 -3.11 -4.38
CA LEU A 169 -18.55 -2.35 -5.46
C LEU A 169 -19.42 -3.22 -6.38
N TYR A 170 -19.12 -4.52 -6.49
CA TYR A 170 -19.92 -5.44 -7.31
C TYR A 170 -21.37 -5.59 -6.81
N PHE A 171 -21.61 -5.44 -5.50
CA PHE A 171 -22.95 -5.55 -4.93
C PHE A 171 -23.79 -4.28 -5.11
N GLU A 172 -23.16 -3.13 -5.36
CA GLU A 172 -23.86 -1.84 -5.44
C GLU A 172 -24.68 -1.70 -6.72
N LYS A 173 -24.25 -2.33 -7.83
CA LYS A 173 -24.95 -2.25 -9.12
C LYS A 173 -26.32 -2.93 -9.15
N LYS A 174 -26.59 -3.94 -8.31
CA LYS A 174 -27.87 -4.66 -8.36
C LYS A 174 -29.03 -3.81 -7.84
N ASN A 175 -28.79 -2.94 -6.86
CA ASN A 175 -29.85 -2.15 -6.22
C ASN A 175 -30.21 -0.87 -6.99
N GLN A 176 -29.32 -0.34 -7.84
CA GLN A 176 -29.61 0.86 -8.63
C GLN A 176 -30.49 0.59 -9.86
N SER A 177 -30.50 -0.64 -10.40
CA SER A 177 -31.34 -0.95 -11.57
C SER A 177 -32.85 -1.09 -11.27
N MET A 178 -33.24 -1.22 -9.99
CA MET A 178 -34.65 -1.35 -9.61
C MET A 178 -35.37 -0.01 -9.37
N ASN A 179 -34.67 1.12 -9.35
CA ASN A 179 -35.27 2.44 -9.05
C ASN A 179 -35.35 3.40 -10.25
N VAL A 180 -34.99 2.98 -11.47
CA VAL A 180 -34.96 3.86 -12.67
C VAL A 180 -36.31 3.89 -13.44
N SER A 181 -37.42 3.50 -12.82
CA SER A 181 -38.75 3.53 -13.46
C SER A 181 -39.83 4.13 -12.56
N VAL A 182 -39.61 5.31 -11.98
CA VAL A 182 -40.72 6.10 -11.42
C VAL A 182 -40.52 7.59 -11.74
N ASN A 183 -41.43 8.12 -12.55
CA ASN A 183 -41.74 9.54 -12.82
C ASN A 183 -40.92 10.31 -13.87
N LYS A 184 -41.26 10.06 -15.14
CA LYS A 184 -41.21 11.08 -16.20
C LYS A 184 -42.61 11.49 -16.62
N THR A 185 -43.29 12.29 -15.79
CA THR A 185 -44.40 13.21 -16.14
C THR A 185 -44.67 13.97 -14.83
N VAL A 186 -44.59 15.29 -14.73
CA VAL A 186 -45.52 16.28 -15.27
C VAL A 186 -44.87 17.67 -15.24
N VAL A 187 -45.06 18.38 -16.34
CA VAL A 187 -44.84 19.81 -16.59
C VAL A 187 -45.70 20.67 -15.63
N SER A 188 -45.19 21.80 -15.09
CA SER A 188 -45.85 23.12 -15.18
C SER A 188 -45.22 24.23 -14.29
N ALA A 189 -44.66 25.22 -14.98
CA ALA A 189 -44.62 26.68 -14.78
C ALA A 189 -44.89 27.42 -13.42
N LEU A 190 -43.94 28.35 -13.12
CA LEU A 190 -44.06 29.76 -12.66
C LEU A 190 -44.49 30.07 -11.19
N PRO A 191 -44.38 31.33 -10.65
CA PRO A 191 -43.18 31.83 -9.96
C PRO A 191 -43.46 32.62 -8.64
N VAL A 192 -42.39 33.14 -7.98
CA VAL A 192 -42.38 34.26 -6.99
C VAL A 192 -43.05 34.06 -5.61
N SER A 193 -42.27 34.24 -4.52
CA SER A 193 -42.48 35.34 -3.55
C SER A 193 -41.42 35.40 -2.44
N VAL A 194 -41.01 36.64 -2.20
CA VAL A 194 -40.08 37.15 -1.20
C VAL A 194 -40.74 37.14 0.18
N SER A 195 -40.00 36.85 1.24
CA SER A 195 -40.33 37.33 2.59
C SER A 195 -39.08 37.42 3.47
N ASN A 196 -38.83 38.64 3.93
CA ASN A 196 -37.84 39.04 4.92
C ASN A 196 -38.05 38.34 6.26
N VAL A 197 -36.98 37.91 6.91
CA VAL A 197 -36.94 37.77 8.38
C VAL A 197 -35.65 38.40 8.90
N SER A 198 -35.84 39.42 9.72
CA SER A 198 -34.84 40.26 10.35
C SER A 198 -34.45 39.71 11.72
N SER A 199 -33.15 39.79 11.99
CA SER A 199 -32.48 40.06 13.28
C SER A 199 -32.80 39.20 14.50
N ASN A 200 -31.78 38.50 15.02
CA ASN A 200 -31.25 38.78 16.36
C ASN A 200 -29.88 38.12 16.61
N VAL A 201 -28.90 38.95 17.03
CA VAL A 201 -28.01 38.81 18.19
C VAL A 201 -27.36 37.43 18.39
N SER A 202 -26.07 37.23 18.18
CA SER A 202 -24.99 37.60 19.11
C SER A 202 -23.62 37.47 18.43
N THR A 203 -22.76 38.46 18.62
CA THR A 203 -21.41 38.54 18.06
C THR A 203 -20.48 37.54 18.75
N GLU A 204 -20.29 36.37 18.14
CA GLU A 204 -19.21 35.45 18.46
C GLU A 204 -18.01 35.75 17.53
N LYS A 205 -16.82 35.86 18.13
CA LYS A 205 -15.56 36.23 17.47
C LYS A 205 -15.33 35.38 16.22
N ASN A 206 -15.25 36.07 15.09
CA ASN A 206 -15.02 35.54 13.74
C ASN A 206 -13.91 34.48 13.71
N LEU A 207 -14.36 33.24 13.58
CA LEU A 207 -13.63 32.08 13.11
C LEU A 207 -13.21 32.36 11.67
N SER A 208 -11.90 32.34 11.42
CA SER A 208 -11.29 32.55 10.11
C SER A 208 -11.91 31.66 9.05
N SER A 209 -12.37 32.29 7.97
CA SER A 209 -12.92 31.68 6.76
C SER A 209 -12.14 30.43 6.33
N PRO A 210 -12.82 29.32 5.98
CA PRO A 210 -12.15 28.24 5.27
C PRO A 210 -11.74 28.77 3.90
N SER A 211 -10.45 29.05 3.74
CA SER A 211 -9.85 29.29 2.43
C SER A 211 -10.28 28.17 1.50
N ARG A 212 -11.00 28.52 0.43
CA ARG A 212 -11.24 27.65 -0.71
C ARG A 212 -9.89 27.11 -1.17
N VAL A 213 -9.58 25.88 -0.78
CA VAL A 213 -8.50 25.12 -1.40
C VAL A 213 -8.95 24.91 -2.84
N SER A 214 -8.42 25.74 -3.73
CA SER A 214 -8.55 25.52 -5.17
C SER A 214 -8.02 24.12 -5.43
N LYS A 215 -8.84 23.28 -6.06
CA LYS A 215 -8.40 21.98 -6.59
C LYS A 215 -7.19 22.27 -7.49
N ALA A 216 -6.00 21.99 -6.97
CA ALA A 216 -4.78 22.04 -7.75
C ALA A 216 -4.98 21.06 -8.90
N ARG A 217 -5.07 21.57 -10.12
CA ARG A 217 -5.01 20.70 -11.30
C ARG A 217 -3.59 20.14 -11.34
N PRO A 218 -3.39 18.82 -11.33
CA PRO A 218 -2.07 18.25 -11.52
C PRO A 218 -1.51 18.85 -12.83
N GLY A 219 -0.32 19.43 -12.73
CA GLY A 219 0.39 19.94 -13.90
C GLY A 219 0.64 18.82 -14.90
N PRO A 220 0.93 19.15 -16.17
CA PRO A 220 1.35 18.14 -17.13
C PRO A 220 2.57 17.39 -16.58
N TYR A 221 2.42 16.07 -16.38
CA TYR A 221 3.52 15.21 -15.96
C TYR A 221 4.65 15.31 -16.98
N GLN A 222 5.77 15.89 -16.56
CA GLN A 222 7.02 15.76 -17.28
C GLN A 222 7.60 14.39 -16.90
N PRO A 223 7.88 13.50 -17.87
CA PRO A 223 8.56 12.24 -17.60
C PRO A 223 9.84 12.54 -16.82
N LEU A 224 10.03 11.88 -15.68
CA LEU A 224 11.27 11.95 -14.92
C LEU A 224 12.42 11.58 -15.87
N GLU A 225 13.34 12.51 -16.07
CA GLU A 225 14.55 12.31 -16.86
C GLU A 225 15.26 11.06 -16.33
N GLU A 226 15.43 10.05 -17.18
CA GLU A 226 16.03 8.77 -16.80
C GLU A 226 17.39 9.04 -16.16
N LEU A 227 17.52 8.73 -14.87
CA LEU A 227 18.81 8.82 -14.18
C LEU A 227 19.81 7.92 -14.92
N PRO A 228 21.04 8.42 -15.18
CA PRO A 228 22.03 7.67 -15.91
C PRO A 228 22.27 6.34 -15.21
N GLN A 229 22.10 5.24 -15.95
CA GLN A 229 22.25 3.89 -15.41
C GLN A 229 23.58 3.78 -14.66
N GLN A 230 23.51 3.56 -13.34
CA GLN A 230 24.71 3.32 -12.54
C GLN A 230 25.36 2.04 -13.08
N LYS A 231 26.48 2.20 -13.78
CA LYS A 231 27.33 1.08 -14.19
C LYS A 231 27.72 0.31 -12.93
N GLY A 232 27.20 -0.92 -12.82
CA GLY A 232 27.37 -1.76 -11.64
C GLY A 232 28.85 -1.93 -11.28
N PHE A 233 29.13 -2.04 -9.99
CA PHE A 233 30.47 -2.20 -9.41
C PHE A 233 31.32 -3.24 -10.15
N TRP A 234 30.71 -4.35 -10.59
CA TRP A 234 31.37 -5.41 -11.35
C TRP A 234 31.95 -4.96 -12.70
N SER A 235 31.31 -4.01 -13.40
CA SER A 235 31.84 -3.47 -14.66
C SER A 235 33.11 -2.64 -14.44
N ARG A 236 33.20 -1.94 -13.29
CA ARG A 236 34.39 -1.19 -12.89
C ARG A 236 35.50 -2.12 -12.42
N LEU A 237 35.15 -3.18 -11.69
CA LEU A 237 36.11 -4.18 -11.22
C LEU A 237 36.73 -4.97 -12.38
N TRP A 238 35.93 -5.36 -13.38
CA TRP A 238 36.43 -6.04 -14.58
C TRP A 238 37.31 -5.13 -15.44
N GLY A 239 36.95 -3.85 -15.59
CA GLY A 239 37.80 -2.88 -16.28
C GLY A 239 39.18 -2.75 -15.64
N TRP A 240 39.24 -2.63 -14.32
CA TRP A 240 40.51 -2.55 -13.59
C TRP A 240 41.32 -3.86 -13.65
N LEU A 241 40.67 -5.02 -13.50
CA LEU A 241 41.32 -6.33 -13.63
C LEU A 241 41.91 -6.54 -15.03
N SER A 242 41.23 -6.08 -16.09
CA SER A 242 41.73 -6.22 -17.46
C SER A 242 43.00 -5.40 -17.72
N SER A 243 43.19 -4.27 -17.03
CA SER A 243 44.41 -3.44 -17.13
C SER A 243 45.62 -3.98 -16.35
N LEU A 244 45.45 -5.04 -15.57
CA LEU A 244 46.52 -5.66 -14.78
C LEU A 244 47.17 -6.87 -15.48
N PHE A 245 46.57 -7.37 -16.56
CA PHE A 245 47.03 -8.55 -17.31
C PHE A 245 47.48 -8.22 -18.74
N TRP A 246 47.71 -6.94 -19.04
CA TRP A 246 48.29 -6.42 -20.29
C TRP A 246 49.30 -5.32 -19.96
#